data_AF-A0A3P9PUD0-F1
#
_entry.id   AF-A0A3P9PUD0-F1
#
_cell.length_a   1.000
_cell.length_b   1.000
_cell.length_c   1.000
_cell.angle_alpha   90.00
_cell.angle_beta   90.00
_cell.angle_gamma   90.00
#
_symmetry.space_group_name_H-M   'P 1'
#
loop_
_entity.id
_entity.type
_entity.pdbx_description
1 polymer ?
#
loop_
_entity_poly.entity_id
_entity_poly.type
_entity_poly.pdbx_seq_one_letter_code
_entity_poly.pdbx_strand_id
1 'polypeptide(L)'
;KKGHKGRGKQFSNPEEIDRQMRLQREKEESGGAEKESSESEEESSSEDKRSGVEGLIEIENPNRVSQKSKKVTEVDVSAPRELSRREEEIEKQKSAERYRKLHLEGKTEQARADLARLAIIKKQREEAARKR
;
A
#
# COMPACT_ATOMS: atom_id res chain seq x y z
N LYS A 1 -37.91 30.17 -10.77
CA LYS A 1 -36.73 29.66 -10.02
C LYS A 1 -36.55 28.18 -10.33
N LYS A 2 -35.53 27.81 -11.12
CA LYS A 2 -35.30 26.42 -11.56
C LYS A 2 -34.46 25.71 -10.48
N GLY A 3 -35.10 24.89 -9.64
CA GLY A 3 -34.42 24.20 -8.55
C GLY A 3 -33.36 23.23 -9.07
N HIS A 4 -32.12 23.40 -8.60
CA HIS A 4 -31.03 22.46 -8.88
C HIS A 4 -31.18 21.26 -7.94
N LYS A 5 -31.86 20.22 -8.40
CA LYS A 5 -31.81 18.91 -7.74
C LYS A 5 -30.42 18.34 -7.99
N GLY A 6 -29.62 18.18 -6.94
CA GLY A 6 -28.25 17.67 -7.03
C GLY A 6 -28.19 16.36 -7.81
N ARG A 7 -27.18 16.24 -8.70
CA ARG A 7 -26.94 15.03 -9.49
C ARG A 7 -26.71 13.85 -8.54
N GLY A 8 -27.46 12.77 -8.72
CA GLY A 8 -27.37 11.59 -7.85
C GLY A 8 -25.94 11.07 -7.74
N LYS A 9 -25.52 10.70 -6.53
CA LYS A 9 -24.19 10.14 -6.26
C LYS A 9 -24.01 8.87 -7.09
N GLN A 10 -23.04 8.87 -8.00
CA GLN A 10 -22.61 7.68 -8.71
C GLN A 10 -21.53 7.01 -7.86
N PHE A 11 -21.70 5.74 -7.54
CA PHE A 11 -20.67 4.95 -6.87
C PHE A 11 -19.87 4.23 -7.96
N SER A 12 -18.55 4.45 -8.00
CA SER A 12 -17.64 3.72 -8.88
C SER A 12 -17.57 2.24 -8.48
N ASN A 13 -17.48 1.35 -9.48
CA ASN A 13 -17.32 -0.09 -9.27
C ASN A 13 -15.99 -0.37 -8.54
N PRO A 14 -15.92 -1.25 -7.52
CA PRO A 14 -14.67 -1.59 -6.82
C PRO A 14 -13.51 -1.96 -7.76
N GLU A 15 -13.76 -2.69 -8.84
CA GLU A 15 -12.71 -3.05 -9.81
C GLU A 15 -12.13 -1.83 -10.54
N GLU A 16 -12.93 -0.79 -10.70
CA GLU A 16 -12.52 0.44 -11.36
C GLU A 16 -11.71 1.34 -10.42
N ILE A 17 -12.02 1.31 -9.13
CA ILE A 17 -11.22 1.95 -8.08
C ILE A 17 -9.84 1.29 -7.99
N ASP A 18 -9.80 -0.04 -7.96
CA ASP A 18 -8.54 -0.80 -7.90
C ASP A 18 -7.68 -0.56 -9.14
N ARG A 19 -8.30 -0.48 -10.33
CA ARG A 19 -7.61 -0.13 -11.58
C ARG A 19 -7.05 1.29 -11.52
N GLN A 20 -7.80 2.26 -11.02
CA GLN A 20 -7.32 3.64 -10.86
C GLN A 20 -6.14 3.75 -9.90
N MET A 21 -6.21 3.06 -8.75
CA MET A 21 -5.12 3.04 -7.78
C MET A 21 -3.86 2.37 -8.35
N ARG A 22 -4.03 1.29 -9.13
CA ARG A 22 -2.92 0.62 -9.80
C ARG A 22 -2.28 1.48 -10.87
N LEU A 23 -3.07 2.19 -11.68
CA LEU A 23 -2.59 3.13 -12.67
C LEU A 23 -1.85 4.33 -12.04
N GLN A 24 -2.33 4.84 -10.90
CA GLN A 24 -1.61 5.88 -10.15
C GLN A 24 -0.26 5.38 -9.66
N ARG A 25 -0.22 4.18 -9.07
CA ARG A 25 1.03 3.56 -8.60
C ARG A 25 2.01 3.28 -9.74
N GLU A 26 1.52 2.77 -10.87
CA GLU A 26 2.34 2.53 -12.07
C GLU A 26 2.84 3.85 -12.67
N LYS A 27 2.06 4.94 -12.60
CA LYS A 27 2.49 6.29 -13.05
C LYS A 27 3.53 6.91 -12.12
N GLU A 28 3.43 6.67 -10.81
CA GLU A 28 4.46 7.05 -9.83
C GLU A 28 5.74 6.23 -10.00
N GLU A 29 5.62 4.95 -10.33
CA GLU A 29 6.76 4.03 -10.52
C GLU A 29 7.45 4.20 -11.88
N SER A 30 6.73 4.63 -12.93
CA SER A 30 7.26 4.80 -14.30
C SER A 30 7.89 6.17 -14.60
N GLY A 31 7.97 7.07 -13.63
CA GLY A 31 8.71 8.33 -13.73
C GLY A 31 7.80 9.56 -13.88
N GLY A 32 7.86 10.45 -12.88
CA GLY A 32 7.10 11.69 -12.78
C GLY A 32 7.45 12.74 -13.84
N ALA A 33 7.00 12.53 -15.08
CA ALA A 33 7.34 13.39 -16.22
C ALA A 33 6.17 14.23 -16.79
N GLU A 34 5.12 14.55 -16.01
CA GLU A 34 4.24 15.68 -16.33
C GLU A 34 3.89 16.51 -15.08
N LYS A 35 4.56 17.66 -14.98
CA LYS A 35 4.49 18.72 -13.96
C LYS A 35 3.06 19.24 -13.72
N GLU A 36 2.63 19.23 -12.45
CA GLU A 36 2.34 20.50 -11.78
C GLU A 36 3.34 20.69 -10.62
N SER A 37 4.14 21.72 -10.80
CA SER A 37 5.12 22.35 -9.91
C SER A 37 4.97 22.12 -8.41
N SER A 38 5.82 21.26 -7.83
CA SER A 38 6.60 21.61 -6.64
C SER A 38 7.89 20.80 -6.65
N GLU A 39 8.94 21.52 -7.00
CA GLU A 39 10.36 21.18 -7.03
C GLU A 39 10.86 20.53 -5.72
N SER A 40 11.44 19.32 -5.81
CA SER A 40 12.66 18.89 -5.09
C SER A 40 12.89 17.39 -5.33
N GLU A 41 13.41 17.08 -6.50
CA GLU A 41 14.21 15.87 -6.71
C GLU A 41 15.64 16.26 -6.33
N GLU A 42 16.20 15.65 -5.29
CA GLU A 42 17.66 15.60 -5.12
C GLU A 42 18.08 14.16 -4.87
N GLU A 43 18.37 13.48 -5.98
CA GLU A 43 19.28 12.35 -6.05
C GLU A 43 20.70 12.91 -6.00
N SER A 44 21.50 12.54 -5.00
CA SER A 44 22.70 11.73 -5.22
C SER A 44 23.58 11.71 -3.98
N SER A 45 23.86 10.49 -3.53
CA SER A 45 24.96 10.19 -2.63
C SER A 45 26.26 10.33 -3.41
N SER A 46 27.08 11.32 -3.08
CA SER A 46 28.53 11.19 -2.88
C SER A 46 29.14 12.57 -2.65
N GLU A 47 30.28 12.59 -1.96
CA GLU A 47 31.21 13.73 -1.91
C GLU A 47 31.84 13.98 -3.30
N ASP A 48 31.01 14.08 -4.33
CA ASP A 48 31.40 14.47 -5.67
C ASP A 48 31.41 15.99 -5.74
N LYS A 49 32.61 16.54 -5.51
CA LYS A 49 33.11 17.83 -6.01
C LYS A 49 31.99 18.81 -6.38
N ARG A 50 31.25 19.31 -5.39
CA ARG A 50 30.26 20.37 -5.60
C ARG A 50 31.01 21.57 -6.15
N SER A 51 30.87 21.84 -7.44
CA SER A 51 31.60 22.90 -8.11
C SER A 51 30.87 24.22 -7.86
N GLY A 52 31.56 25.21 -7.27
CA GLY A 52 31.02 26.55 -7.07
C GLY A 52 30.56 26.83 -5.64
N VAL A 53 29.54 27.68 -5.50
CA VAL A 53 29.10 28.27 -4.22
C VAL A 53 28.35 27.25 -3.32
N GLU A 54 27.87 26.15 -3.88
CA GLU A 54 27.14 25.07 -3.17
C GLU A 54 27.98 24.33 -2.11
N GLY A 55 29.31 24.40 -2.21
CA GLY A 55 30.22 23.90 -1.18
C GLY A 55 30.48 24.88 -0.03
N LEU A 56 30.16 26.16 -0.23
CA LEU A 56 30.43 27.25 0.71
C LEU A 56 29.25 27.53 1.66
N ILE A 57 28.04 27.12 1.26
CA ILE A 57 26.84 27.28 2.09
C ILE A 57 26.81 26.18 3.15
N GLU A 58 26.86 26.59 4.41
CA GLU A 58 26.76 25.70 5.57
C GLU A 58 25.32 25.19 5.70
N ILE A 59 25.12 23.89 5.50
CA ILE A 59 23.80 23.25 5.61
C ILE A 59 23.55 22.95 7.10
N GLU A 60 22.96 23.90 7.82
CA GLU A 60 22.50 23.77 9.21
C GLU A 60 21.15 23.04 9.30
N ASN A 61 21.01 21.91 8.62
CA ASN A 61 19.82 21.09 8.78
C ASN A 61 20.00 20.15 9.98
N PRO A 62 19.29 20.35 11.10
CA PRO A 62 19.44 19.54 12.31
C PRO A 62 19.06 18.07 12.13
N ASN A 63 18.31 17.74 11.06
CA ASN A 63 17.95 16.37 10.69
C ASN A 63 18.90 15.76 9.63
N ARG A 64 19.97 16.47 9.24
CA ARG A 64 20.90 15.97 8.23
C ARG A 64 21.80 14.89 8.82
N VAL A 65 21.49 13.65 8.46
CA VAL A 65 22.29 12.49 8.85
C VAL A 65 23.45 12.34 7.86
N SER A 66 24.68 12.61 8.29
CA SER A 66 25.87 12.35 7.46
C SER A 66 26.16 10.84 7.43
N GLN A 67 26.02 10.24 6.26
CA GLN A 67 26.32 8.82 6.04
C GLN A 67 27.84 8.65 6.00
N LYS A 68 28.43 8.04 7.03
CA LYS A 68 29.84 7.62 7.01
C LYS A 68 29.93 6.21 6.45
N SER A 69 30.74 6.01 5.41
CA SER A 69 30.97 4.69 4.82
C SER A 69 31.60 3.74 5.87
N LYS A 70 30.87 2.71 6.29
CA LYS A 70 31.40 1.64 7.16
C LYS A 70 32.12 0.60 6.31
N LYS A 71 33.21 0.04 6.84
CA LYS A 71 33.96 -1.02 6.16
C LYS A 71 33.17 -2.32 6.22
N VAL A 72 33.18 -3.07 5.12
CA VAL A 72 32.41 -4.33 4.94
C VAL A 72 32.72 -5.36 6.04
N THR A 73 33.92 -5.35 6.61
CA THR A 73 34.36 -6.23 7.70
C THR A 73 33.71 -5.96 9.05
N GLU A 74 33.09 -4.79 9.23
CA GLU A 74 32.43 -4.37 10.48
C GLU A 74 30.91 -4.53 10.42
N VAL A 75 30.37 -5.01 9.29
CA VAL A 75 28.93 -5.24 9.12
C VAL A 75 28.60 -6.64 9.61
N ASP A 76 28.03 -6.72 10.81
CA ASP A 76 27.51 -7.97 11.36
C ASP A 76 26.16 -8.32 10.72
N VAL A 77 26.16 -9.29 9.81
CA VAL A 77 24.99 -9.74 9.03
C VAL A 77 24.14 -10.74 9.83
N SER A 78 24.63 -11.21 10.98
CA SER A 78 23.96 -12.25 11.79
C SER A 78 23.01 -11.69 12.85
N ALA A 79 23.02 -10.39 13.10
CA ALA A 79 22.09 -9.78 14.06
C ALA A 79 20.67 -9.78 13.49
N PRO A 80 19.63 -10.14 14.29
CA PRO A 80 18.25 -9.98 13.87
C PRO A 80 18.03 -8.52 13.49
N ARG A 81 17.78 -8.29 12.19
CA ARG A 81 17.52 -6.97 11.65
C ARG A 81 16.21 -6.50 12.26
N GLU A 82 16.30 -5.59 13.23
CA GLU A 82 15.12 -4.92 13.79
C GLU A 82 14.38 -4.30 12.61
N LEU A 83 13.17 -4.83 12.35
CA LEU A 83 12.40 -4.49 11.17
C LEU A 83 12.19 -2.98 11.17
N SER A 84 12.73 -2.33 10.14
CA SER A 84 12.50 -0.89 9.96
C SER A 84 10.99 -0.66 9.89
N ARG A 85 10.46 0.49 10.35
CA ARG A 85 9.01 0.82 10.30
C ARG A 85 8.32 0.44 8.98
N ARG A 86 9.05 0.50 7.86
CA ARG A 86 8.57 0.09 6.53
C ARG A 86 8.35 -1.42 6.39
N GLU A 87 9.21 -2.24 6.98
CA GLU A 87 9.11 -3.71 6.91
C GLU A 87 7.97 -4.23 7.79
N GLU A 88 7.71 -3.63 8.96
CA GLU A 88 6.55 -3.98 9.81
C GLU A 88 5.20 -3.70 9.10
N GLU A 89 5.10 -2.59 8.35
CA GLU A 89 3.90 -2.28 7.58
C GLU A 89 3.66 -3.31 6.45
N ILE A 90 4.72 -3.77 5.79
CA ILE A 90 4.65 -4.78 4.74
C ILE A 90 4.20 -6.13 5.32
N GLU A 91 4.69 -6.51 6.49
CA GLU A 91 4.29 -7.75 7.15
C GLU A 91 2.84 -7.72 7.65
N LYS A 92 2.39 -6.56 8.17
CA LYS A 92 0.99 -6.33 8.50
C LYS A 92 0.07 -6.43 7.28
N GLN A 93 0.50 -5.91 6.13
CA GLN A 93 -0.25 -6.07 4.88
C GLN A 93 -0.31 -7.54 4.45
N LYS A 94 0.82 -8.25 4.43
CA LYS A 94 0.89 -9.67 4.07
C LYS A 94 0.03 -10.57 4.98
N SER A 95 0.03 -10.32 6.28
CA SER A 95 -0.79 -11.06 7.24
C SER A 95 -2.29 -10.80 7.02
N ALA A 96 -2.68 -9.55 6.77
CA ALA A 96 -4.06 -9.18 6.44
C ALA A 96 -4.52 -9.81 5.12
N GLU A 97 -3.67 -9.82 4.09
CA GLU A 97 -3.94 -10.49 2.81
C GLU A 97 -4.08 -12.00 3.00
N ARG A 98 -3.20 -12.63 3.76
CA ARG A 98 -3.28 -14.06 4.08
C ARG A 98 -4.57 -14.39 4.82
N TYR A 99 -4.96 -13.58 5.80
CA TYR A 99 -6.22 -13.73 6.51
C TYR A 99 -7.41 -13.60 5.57
N ARG A 100 -7.45 -12.56 4.73
CA ARG A 100 -8.50 -12.36 3.71
C ARG A 100 -8.58 -13.55 2.76
N LYS A 101 -7.44 -14.04 2.28
CA LYS A 101 -7.36 -15.21 1.40
C LYS A 101 -7.93 -16.46 2.08
N LEU A 102 -7.52 -16.75 3.30
CA LEU A 102 -8.07 -17.88 4.07
C LEU A 102 -9.57 -17.73 4.36
N HIS A 103 -10.04 -16.50 4.55
CA HIS A 103 -11.46 -16.23 4.76
C HIS A 103 -12.28 -16.45 3.48
N LEU A 104 -11.78 -16.00 2.33
CA LEU A 104 -12.38 -16.25 1.03
C LEU A 104 -12.38 -17.75 0.68
N GLU A 105 -11.32 -18.47 1.04
CA GLU A 105 -11.23 -19.93 0.91
C GLU A 105 -12.16 -20.69 1.86
N GLY A 106 -12.85 -20.01 2.78
CA GLY A 106 -13.74 -20.67 3.75
C GLY A 106 -13.00 -21.40 4.87
N LYS A 107 -11.70 -21.12 5.07
CA LYS A 107 -10.87 -21.82 6.06
C LYS A 107 -10.93 -21.19 7.44
N THR A 108 -11.33 -19.92 7.56
CA THR A 108 -11.57 -19.27 8.85
C THR A 108 -12.86 -19.80 9.49
N GLU A 109 -12.92 -19.83 10.81
CA GLU A 109 -14.11 -20.31 11.54
C GLU A 109 -15.36 -19.50 11.19
N GLN A 110 -15.21 -18.18 11.02
CA GLN A 110 -16.28 -17.27 10.58
C GLN A 110 -16.83 -17.68 9.20
N ALA A 111 -15.96 -17.86 8.21
CA ALA A 111 -16.40 -18.26 6.88
C ALA A 111 -17.03 -19.66 6.86
N ARG A 112 -16.52 -20.60 7.67
CA ARG A 112 -17.15 -21.92 7.84
C ARG A 112 -18.55 -21.82 8.42
N ALA A 113 -18.75 -21.00 9.44
CA ALA A 113 -20.04 -20.77 10.06
C ALA A 113 -21.03 -20.15 9.06
N ASP A 114 -20.59 -19.16 8.28
CA ASP A 114 -21.42 -18.54 7.24
C ASP A 114 -21.80 -19.53 6.14
N LEU A 115 -20.86 -20.35 5.67
CA LEU A 115 -21.14 -21.42 4.71
C LEU A 115 -22.12 -22.46 5.27
N ALA A 116 -21.96 -22.86 6.52
CA ALA A 116 -22.88 -23.78 7.20
C ALA A 116 -24.29 -23.17 7.30
N ARG A 117 -24.39 -21.89 7.65
CA ARG A 117 -25.67 -21.16 7.69
C ARG A 117 -26.33 -21.12 6.31
N LEU A 118 -25.57 -20.83 5.25
CA LEU A 118 -26.08 -20.85 3.88
C LEU A 118 -26.52 -22.25 3.45
N ALA A 119 -25.81 -23.30 3.86
CA ALA A 119 -26.20 -24.68 3.58
C ALA A 119 -27.54 -25.06 4.24
N ILE A 120 -27.78 -24.62 5.48
CA ILE A 120 -29.07 -24.81 6.16
C ILE A 120 -30.20 -24.14 5.38
N ILE A 121 -30.01 -22.88 4.96
CA ILE A 121 -31.02 -22.13 4.19
C ILE A 121 -31.28 -22.82 2.84
N LYS A 122 -30.24 -23.29 2.16
CA LYS A 122 -30.39 -24.04 0.89
C LYS A 122 -31.23 -25.30 1.09
N LYS A 123 -30.95 -26.10 2.13
CA LYS A 123 -31.74 -27.29 2.46
C LYS A 123 -33.21 -26.95 2.73
N GLN A 124 -33.46 -25.94 3.55
CA GLN A 124 -34.84 -25.50 3.85
C GLN A 124 -35.59 -25.06 2.59
N ARG A 125 -34.92 -24.35 1.67
CA ARG A 125 -35.51 -23.94 0.39
C ARG A 125 -35.81 -25.12 -0.52
N GLU A 126 -34.90 -26.08 -0.59
CA GLU A 126 -35.09 -27.28 -1.39
C GLU A 126 -36.23 -28.14 -0.84
N GLU A 127 -36.31 -28.35 0.46
CA GLU A 127 -37.41 -29.07 1.11
C GLU A 127 -38.75 -28.37 0.92
N ALA A 128 -38.80 -27.04 1.02
CA ALA A 128 -40.00 -26.27 0.73
C ALA A 128 -40.42 -26.35 -0.74
N ALA A 129 -39.47 -26.37 -1.67
CA ALA A 129 -39.73 -26.56 -3.09
C ALA A 129 -40.22 -27.98 -3.41
N ARG A 130 -39.67 -29.01 -2.75
CA ARG A 130 -40.12 -30.41 -2.90
C ARG A 130 -41.50 -30.67 -2.29
N LYS A 131 -41.91 -29.88 -1.30
CA LYS A 131 -43.24 -29.94 -0.67
C LYS A 131 -44.33 -29.18 -1.44
N ARG A 132 -43.95 -28.44 -2.48
CA ARG A 132 -44.85 -27.67 -3.34
C ARG A 132 -45.06 -28.40 -4.66
#